data_AF-A0A554KP71-F1
#
_entry.id   AF-A0A554KP71-F1
#
_cell.length_a   1.000
_cell.length_b   1.000
_cell.length_c   1.000
_cell.angle_alpha   90.00
_cell.angle_beta   90.00
_cell.angle_gamma   90.00
#
_symmetry.space_group_name_H-M   'P 1'
#
loop_
_entity.id
_entity.type
_entity.pdbx_description
1 polymer ?
#
loop_
_entity_poly.entity_id
_entity_poly.type
_entity_poly.pdbx_seq_one_letter_code
_entity_poly.pdbx_strand_id
1 'polypeptide(L)'
;MSFWKNLTGFSRFLIIAVVVGGLFFAAVQLDFISLPKAKIKQAIVPQKANLPQGQDPSAPSASNIPERPLPSIEPAYLSTPPFTTLIWAWNSQMGGALANGGLAPTKGSIMAERSVNLNYRREDNADKMKLELLNFAQAVKDGNPYPDPATTCAFVSIMGDGAPAFIAGVNKSLIKLGPEYTAVIVGSHGYSRGEDKFMGPEEWKRIAQKARGGVVAGYLTDGDWNIAIKWCGDNGIPNNPDVTTYDPTALNWVAADDYKHAALLYVQGYSETRPIVIAGKKTGRDTTITVQGVVTWTPGDVIVARQRGGIVSIVSTKEYSYQMPNTIVGIKRWCSENKEIVANMLAGIFEGGDQVKTYPRALRKAAEISDILYNEAETGPAYWERYFHGVTETDIQGLRVELGGSKVNNLADNLHLFGLAGGPNIYAATYKVFGDIVVQQYPNLVPSYPPISEVFDPQYILAAQRLVKTVGKAEVPSFAGTTTSLKQMVSSRDYTINFRSGSAEFMADAYPILEAINNSAVVAGDLQLVIHGHTDSVGTDETNLLLSDKRARAVKSWLESRGSTTFPQGRIQIVPHGELDPINHANTSAALAENRRVQIVMGTPQR
;
A
#
# COMPACT_ATOMS: atom_id res chain seq x y z
N MET A 1 26.32 -73.75 -2.97
CA MET A 1 27.75 -73.71 -3.32
C MET A 1 28.30 -74.94 -4.08
N SER A 2 27.54 -76.04 -4.24
CA SER A 2 27.98 -77.21 -5.04
C SER A 2 27.80 -77.01 -6.57
N PHE A 3 26.74 -76.33 -7.01
CA PHE A 3 26.44 -76.10 -8.43
C PHE A 3 27.50 -75.28 -9.19
N TRP A 4 28.15 -74.31 -8.52
CA TRP A 4 29.06 -73.36 -9.17
C TRP A 4 30.43 -73.95 -9.53
N LYS A 5 30.88 -74.96 -8.77
CA LYS A 5 32.20 -75.58 -8.95
C LYS A 5 32.26 -76.52 -10.16
N ASN A 6 31.12 -77.04 -10.62
CA ASN A 6 31.02 -78.01 -11.73
C ASN A 6 30.70 -77.37 -13.11
N LEU A 7 30.66 -76.04 -13.21
CA LEU A 7 30.41 -75.33 -14.47
C LEU A 7 31.71 -75.09 -15.26
N THR A 8 31.67 -75.30 -16.57
CA THR A 8 32.79 -74.97 -17.48
C THR A 8 33.02 -73.45 -17.53
N GLY A 9 34.22 -73.01 -17.93
CA GLY A 9 34.56 -71.59 -18.05
C GLY A 9 33.57 -70.80 -18.91
N PHE A 10 33.05 -71.41 -19.97
CA PHE A 10 32.05 -70.82 -20.86
C PHE A 10 30.66 -70.73 -20.20
N SER A 11 30.25 -71.75 -19.45
CA SER A 11 28.97 -71.74 -18.73
C SER A 11 28.92 -70.69 -17.62
N ARG A 12 30.06 -70.41 -16.95
CA ARG A 12 30.17 -69.33 -15.98
C ARG A 12 30.06 -67.95 -16.63
N PHE A 13 30.68 -67.77 -17.80
CA PHE A 13 30.57 -66.53 -18.57
C PHE A 13 29.14 -66.24 -19.00
N LEU A 14 28.39 -67.25 -19.47
CA LEU A 14 26.99 -67.10 -19.90
C LEU A 14 26.06 -66.73 -18.73
N ILE A 15 26.24 -67.33 -17.56
CA ILE A 15 25.44 -67.00 -16.37
C ILE A 15 25.75 -65.58 -15.88
N ILE A 16 27.01 -65.16 -15.89
CA ILE A 16 27.40 -63.78 -15.57
C ILE A 16 26.83 -62.81 -16.60
N ALA A 17 26.88 -63.13 -17.90
CA ALA A 17 26.31 -62.28 -18.95
C ALA A 17 24.78 -62.14 -18.84
N VAL A 18 24.06 -63.19 -18.43
CA VAL A 18 22.60 -63.13 -18.21
C VAL A 18 22.25 -62.38 -16.93
N VAL A 19 23.03 -62.50 -15.86
CA VAL A 19 22.81 -61.75 -14.61
C VAL A 19 23.19 -60.28 -14.78
N VAL A 20 24.29 -59.96 -15.46
CA VAL A 20 24.70 -58.58 -15.77
C VAL A 20 23.77 -57.97 -16.81
N GLY A 21 23.36 -58.71 -17.84
CA GLY A 21 22.37 -58.27 -18.82
C GLY A 21 20.98 -58.07 -18.21
N GLY A 22 20.57 -58.92 -17.27
CA GLY A 22 19.31 -58.80 -16.52
C GLY A 22 19.31 -57.64 -15.54
N LEU A 23 20.44 -57.36 -14.87
CA LEU A 23 20.61 -56.17 -14.04
C LEU A 23 20.68 -54.88 -14.87
N PHE A 24 21.26 -54.93 -16.07
CA PHE A 24 21.26 -53.82 -17.02
C PHE A 24 19.85 -53.56 -17.57
N PHE A 25 19.06 -54.60 -17.86
CA PHE A 25 17.68 -54.45 -18.35
C PHE A 25 16.70 -54.01 -17.24
N ALA A 26 16.90 -54.46 -16.00
CA ALA A 26 16.14 -54.00 -14.84
C ALA A 26 16.48 -52.54 -14.45
N ALA A 27 17.74 -52.12 -14.60
CA ALA A 27 18.13 -50.71 -14.45
C ALA A 27 17.55 -49.81 -15.56
N VAL A 28 17.42 -50.32 -16.79
CA VAL A 28 16.84 -49.58 -17.92
C VAL A 28 15.31 -49.46 -17.85
N GLN A 29 14.61 -50.36 -17.15
CA GLN A 29 13.15 -50.30 -16.97
C GLN A 29 12.69 -49.53 -15.71
N LEU A 30 13.55 -49.38 -14.70
CA LEU A 30 13.22 -48.64 -13.47
C LEU A 30 13.48 -47.12 -13.53
N ASP A 31 14.06 -46.61 -14.63
CA ASP A 31 14.23 -45.17 -14.88
C ASP A 31 13.06 -44.53 -15.67
N PHE A 32 11.93 -45.24 -15.86
CA PHE A 32 10.79 -44.76 -16.67
C PHE A 32 9.62 -44.12 -15.90
N ILE A 33 9.82 -43.70 -14.65
CA ILE A 33 8.93 -42.71 -14.00
C ILE A 33 9.80 -41.67 -13.29
N SER A 34 10.38 -40.76 -14.06
CA SER A 34 10.97 -39.52 -13.55
C SER A 34 10.82 -38.40 -14.58
N LEU A 35 10.25 -37.30 -14.09
CA LEU A 35 10.12 -36.00 -14.75
C LEU A 35 11.42 -35.58 -15.45
N PRO A 36 11.37 -34.86 -16.59
CA PRO A 36 12.52 -34.65 -17.45
C PRO A 36 13.64 -33.85 -16.75
N LYS A 37 14.83 -34.46 -16.58
CA LYS A 37 16.08 -33.77 -16.22
C LYS A 37 16.83 -33.33 -17.47
N ALA A 38 17.16 -32.04 -17.51
CA ALA A 38 17.86 -31.37 -18.59
C ALA A 38 19.30 -31.90 -18.79
N LYS A 39 19.71 -31.97 -20.06
CA LYS A 39 21.10 -32.23 -20.49
C LYS A 39 22.03 -31.15 -19.94
N ILE A 40 23.18 -31.57 -19.39
CA ILE A 40 24.32 -30.70 -19.09
C ILE A 40 24.75 -30.04 -20.41
N LYS A 41 24.54 -28.72 -20.50
CA LYS A 41 25.10 -27.86 -21.56
C LYS A 41 26.32 -27.15 -20.99
N GLN A 42 27.34 -26.96 -21.82
CA GLN A 42 28.44 -26.04 -21.56
C GLN A 42 27.89 -24.66 -21.15
N ALA A 43 28.54 -24.00 -20.20
CA ALA A 43 28.21 -22.64 -19.82
C ALA A 43 28.42 -21.69 -21.01
N ILE A 44 27.33 -21.36 -21.68
CA ILE A 44 27.27 -20.29 -22.67
C ILE A 44 26.89 -19.06 -21.88
N VAL A 45 27.73 -18.02 -21.91
CA VAL A 45 27.35 -16.69 -21.42
C VAL A 45 26.14 -16.25 -22.25
N PRO A 46 24.95 -16.07 -21.64
CA PRO A 46 23.82 -15.56 -22.39
C PRO A 46 24.22 -14.20 -22.96
N GLN A 47 24.08 -14.01 -24.28
CA GLN A 47 24.01 -12.64 -24.78
C GLN A 47 22.86 -11.97 -24.02
N LYS A 48 23.19 -10.87 -23.34
CA LYS A 48 22.29 -10.05 -22.54
C LYS A 48 20.96 -9.96 -23.27
N ALA A 49 19.97 -10.74 -22.83
CA ALA A 49 18.61 -10.51 -23.26
C ALA A 49 18.30 -9.12 -22.74
N ASN A 50 18.11 -8.17 -23.66
CA ASN A 50 17.50 -6.92 -23.29
C ASN A 50 16.12 -7.31 -22.75
N LEU A 51 16.00 -7.31 -21.43
CA LEU A 51 14.73 -6.99 -20.77
C LEU A 51 14.15 -5.80 -21.53
N PRO A 52 12.83 -5.65 -21.71
CA PRO A 52 12.31 -4.35 -22.05
C PRO A 52 12.93 -3.41 -21.02
N GLN A 53 13.86 -2.56 -21.49
CA GLN A 53 14.38 -1.49 -20.67
C GLN A 53 13.11 -0.77 -20.26
N GLY A 54 12.76 -0.83 -18.96
CA GLY A 54 11.99 0.25 -18.39
C GLY A 54 12.65 1.50 -18.91
N GLN A 55 11.84 2.36 -19.55
CA GLN A 55 12.29 3.59 -20.21
C GLN A 55 13.53 4.09 -19.51
N ASP A 56 14.63 4.20 -20.26
CA ASP A 56 15.83 4.85 -19.76
C ASP A 56 15.38 6.11 -19.00
N PRO A 57 15.58 6.21 -17.66
CA PRO A 57 15.11 7.35 -16.89
C PRO A 57 15.80 8.65 -17.33
N SER A 58 16.81 8.56 -18.20
CA SER A 58 17.47 9.68 -18.86
C SER A 58 16.98 9.98 -20.29
N ALA A 59 16.08 9.18 -20.86
CA ALA A 59 15.41 9.52 -22.11
C ALA A 59 14.25 10.49 -21.78
N PRO A 60 14.29 11.76 -22.22
CA PRO A 60 13.17 12.65 -22.05
C PRO A 60 11.99 12.03 -22.80
N SER A 61 11.00 11.53 -22.05
CA SER A 61 9.64 11.53 -22.59
C SER A 61 9.40 12.95 -23.07
N ALA A 62 8.88 13.15 -24.28
CA ALA A 62 8.56 14.49 -24.78
C ALA A 62 7.54 15.11 -23.81
N SER A 63 8.05 15.79 -22.79
CA SER A 63 7.30 16.40 -21.72
C SER A 63 7.14 17.85 -22.12
N ASN A 64 5.89 18.28 -22.25
CA ASN A 64 5.58 19.68 -22.52
C ASN A 64 5.84 20.58 -21.30
N ILE A 65 6.30 20.01 -20.19
CA ILE A 65 6.60 20.73 -18.94
C ILE A 65 7.91 21.49 -19.10
N PRO A 66 7.92 22.84 -19.05
CA PRO A 66 9.16 23.60 -19.11
C PRO A 66 10.06 23.31 -17.90
N GLU A 67 11.36 23.08 -18.12
CA GLU A 67 12.34 22.99 -17.03
C GLU A 67 12.49 24.35 -16.36
N ARG A 68 12.52 24.38 -15.03
CA ARG A 68 12.75 25.59 -14.24
C ARG A 68 14.16 25.65 -13.68
N PRO A 69 14.72 26.85 -13.45
CA PRO A 69 15.93 26.99 -12.66
C PRO A 69 15.78 26.34 -11.29
N LEU A 70 16.86 25.73 -10.80
CA LEU A 70 16.87 25.16 -9.45
C LEU A 70 16.97 26.27 -8.40
N PRO A 71 16.26 26.15 -7.26
CA PRO A 71 16.38 27.11 -6.16
C PRO A 71 17.80 27.16 -5.61
N SER A 72 18.25 28.34 -5.18
CA SER A 72 19.51 28.51 -4.48
C SER A 72 19.37 28.18 -2.99
N ILE A 73 20.46 28.30 -2.23
CA ILE A 73 20.44 28.19 -0.76
C ILE A 73 20.19 29.53 -0.06
N GLU A 74 20.16 30.63 -0.81
CA GLU A 74 20.00 31.97 -0.22
C GLU A 74 18.53 32.22 0.15
N PRO A 75 18.23 32.72 1.36
CA PRO A 75 16.87 33.05 1.74
C PRO A 75 16.21 34.04 0.78
N ALA A 76 14.93 33.81 0.47
CA ALA A 76 14.07 34.81 -0.17
C ALA A 76 13.39 35.65 0.92
N TYR A 77 13.52 36.96 0.83
CA TYR A 77 12.85 37.89 1.75
C TYR A 77 11.50 38.29 1.15
N LEU A 78 10.43 37.69 1.66
CA LEU A 78 9.06 37.93 1.20
C LEU A 78 8.35 38.92 2.13
N SER A 79 7.51 39.77 1.56
CA SER A 79 6.66 40.69 2.32
C SER A 79 5.42 40.01 2.92
N THR A 80 5.07 38.81 2.45
CA THR A 80 3.96 38.03 3.00
C THR A 80 4.37 37.42 4.34
N PRO A 81 3.47 37.43 5.34
CA PRO A 81 3.77 36.84 6.65
C PRO A 81 4.06 35.34 6.56
N PRO A 82 5.02 34.81 7.36
CA PRO A 82 5.34 33.39 7.35
C PRO A 82 4.24 32.56 8.01
N PHE A 83 4.09 31.32 7.56
CA PHE A 83 3.28 30.30 8.21
C PHE A 83 3.95 28.93 8.09
N THR A 84 3.69 28.03 9.05
CA THR A 84 4.38 26.73 9.14
C THR A 84 3.48 25.59 8.69
N THR A 85 4.07 24.62 7.97
CA THR A 85 3.52 23.28 7.80
C THR A 85 4.39 22.26 8.52
N LEU A 86 3.76 21.35 9.26
CA LEU A 86 4.45 20.20 9.84
C LEU A 86 4.50 19.04 8.84
N ILE A 87 5.63 18.36 8.80
CA ILE A 87 5.92 17.27 7.87
C ILE A 87 6.57 16.08 8.56
N TRP A 88 6.52 14.94 7.90
CA TRP A 88 7.26 13.73 8.28
C TRP A 88 8.57 13.65 7.50
N ALA A 89 9.51 12.80 7.91
CA ALA A 89 10.63 12.41 7.06
C ALA A 89 10.16 11.45 5.95
N TRP A 90 9.48 11.99 4.93
CA TRP A 90 8.79 11.21 3.90
C TRP A 90 9.05 11.73 2.50
N ASN A 91 9.44 10.86 1.57
CA ASN A 91 9.83 11.26 0.21
C ASN A 91 8.70 11.83 -0.67
N SER A 92 7.44 11.54 -0.34
CA SER A 92 6.26 12.00 -1.09
C SER A 92 6.10 13.53 -1.21
N GLN A 93 6.75 14.29 -0.33
CA GLN A 93 6.70 15.76 -0.26
C GLN A 93 7.90 16.45 -0.93
N MET A 94 8.77 15.71 -1.61
CA MET A 94 9.91 16.25 -2.36
C MET A 94 9.51 17.33 -3.38
N GLY A 95 8.32 17.23 -3.97
CA GLY A 95 7.79 18.25 -4.90
C GLY A 95 7.57 19.61 -4.19
N GLY A 96 7.00 19.58 -2.99
CA GLY A 96 6.85 20.77 -2.15
C GLY A 96 8.18 21.29 -1.61
N ALA A 97 9.08 20.39 -1.20
CA ALA A 97 10.43 20.72 -0.76
C ALA A 97 11.22 21.46 -1.85
N LEU A 98 11.20 20.96 -3.09
CA LEU A 98 11.81 21.62 -4.24
C LEU A 98 11.14 22.97 -4.53
N ALA A 99 9.81 23.03 -4.49
CA ALA A 99 9.06 24.27 -4.73
C ALA A 99 9.42 25.37 -3.71
N ASN A 100 9.71 25.01 -2.46
CA ASN A 100 10.11 25.93 -1.39
C ASN A 100 11.61 26.24 -1.44
N GLY A 101 12.45 25.28 -1.84
CA GLY A 101 13.89 25.44 -1.94
C GLY A 101 14.67 25.21 -0.63
N GLY A 102 13.99 25.15 0.52
CA GLY A 102 14.59 24.94 1.84
C GLY A 102 13.55 24.84 2.97
N LEU A 103 14.02 25.01 4.22
CA LEU A 103 13.17 25.14 5.42
C LEU A 103 12.21 26.33 5.31
N ALA A 104 12.62 27.39 4.61
CA ALA A 104 11.83 28.55 4.22
C ALA A 104 12.10 28.83 2.74
N PRO A 105 11.31 29.70 2.07
CA PRO A 105 11.52 29.99 0.66
C PRO A 105 12.92 30.53 0.37
N THR A 106 13.58 29.99 -0.65
CA THR A 106 14.89 30.48 -1.11
C THR A 106 14.79 31.22 -2.44
N LYS A 107 15.81 31.99 -2.82
CA LYS A 107 15.85 32.72 -4.09
C LYS A 107 15.74 31.76 -5.28
N GLY A 108 14.86 32.08 -6.22
CA GLY A 108 14.58 31.23 -7.39
C GLY A 108 13.69 30.03 -7.09
N SER A 109 13.14 29.91 -5.87
CA SER A 109 12.14 28.90 -5.56
C SER A 109 10.76 29.29 -6.10
N ILE A 110 9.93 28.28 -6.39
CA ILE A 110 8.56 28.46 -6.90
C ILE A 110 7.70 29.19 -5.86
N MET A 111 7.89 28.89 -4.57
CA MET A 111 7.16 29.56 -3.48
C MET A 111 7.51 31.04 -3.38
N ALA A 112 8.79 31.40 -3.54
CA ALA A 112 9.22 32.81 -3.56
C ALA A 112 8.60 33.58 -4.74
N GLU A 113 8.59 32.99 -5.94
CA GLU A 113 7.96 33.60 -7.12
C GLU A 113 6.44 33.79 -6.95
N ARG A 114 5.81 32.91 -6.16
CA ARG A 114 4.38 32.96 -5.82
C ARG A 114 4.06 33.77 -4.57
N SER A 115 5.05 34.44 -3.97
CA SER A 115 4.92 35.18 -2.71
C SER A 115 4.36 34.35 -1.55
N VAL A 116 4.65 33.05 -1.51
CA VAL A 116 4.22 32.13 -0.45
C VAL A 116 5.36 31.98 0.56
N ASN A 117 5.16 32.45 1.79
CA ASN A 117 6.16 32.40 2.86
C ASN A 117 5.97 31.16 3.76
N LEU A 118 6.21 29.97 3.18
CA LEU A 118 5.98 28.68 3.84
C LEU A 118 7.23 28.17 4.56
N ASN A 119 7.10 27.91 5.86
CA ASN A 119 8.11 27.21 6.66
C ASN A 119 7.78 25.72 6.78
N TYR A 120 8.79 24.86 6.56
CA TYR A 120 8.71 23.43 6.84
C TYR A 120 9.34 23.12 8.20
N ARG A 121 8.66 22.28 8.99
CA ARG A 121 9.24 21.68 10.20
C ARG A 121 8.87 20.20 10.30
N ARG A 122 9.87 19.36 10.56
CA ARG A 122 9.65 17.95 10.88
C ARG A 122 9.01 17.81 12.26
N GLU A 123 7.98 16.99 12.35
CA GLU A 123 7.39 16.51 13.60
C GLU A 123 6.86 15.10 13.32
N ASP A 124 7.28 14.10 14.09
CA ASP A 124 6.86 12.70 13.87
C ASP A 124 5.84 12.24 14.93
N ASN A 125 5.33 13.15 15.75
CA ASN A 125 4.30 12.85 16.74
C ASN A 125 2.97 13.49 16.36
N ALA A 126 2.00 12.65 16.01
CA ALA A 126 0.67 13.09 15.61
C ALA A 126 -0.07 13.86 16.73
N ASP A 127 0.14 13.56 18.01
CA ASP A 127 -0.47 14.33 19.11
C ASP A 127 0.08 15.75 19.20
N LYS A 128 1.38 15.94 19.02
CA LYS A 128 2.00 17.27 18.93
C LYS A 128 1.49 18.04 17.71
N MET A 129 1.38 17.38 16.56
CA MET A 129 0.79 17.99 15.36
C MET A 129 -0.65 18.50 15.62
N LYS A 130 -1.49 17.69 16.27
CA LYS A 130 -2.87 18.08 16.63
C LYS A 130 -2.88 19.26 17.60
N LEU A 131 -1.98 19.26 18.59
CA LEU A 131 -1.85 20.33 19.57
C LEU A 131 -1.47 21.66 18.90
N GLU A 132 -0.50 21.64 17.98
CA GLU A 132 -0.07 22.86 17.30
C GLU A 132 -1.11 23.41 16.32
N LEU A 133 -1.87 22.54 15.63
CA LEU A 133 -3.03 22.97 14.83
C LEU A 133 -4.09 23.64 15.71
N LEU A 134 -4.35 23.08 16.90
CA LEU A 134 -5.29 23.66 17.86
C LEU A 134 -4.82 25.03 18.36
N ASN A 135 -3.54 25.15 18.71
CA ASN A 135 -2.93 26.42 19.14
C ASN A 135 -3.01 27.47 18.02
N PHE A 136 -2.74 27.06 16.77
CA PHE A 136 -2.90 27.92 15.60
C PHE A 136 -4.35 28.39 15.44
N ALA A 137 -5.33 27.48 15.49
CA ALA A 137 -6.74 27.82 15.39
C ALA A 137 -7.21 28.77 16.50
N GLN A 138 -6.72 28.57 17.73
CA GLN A 138 -6.98 29.45 18.86
C GLN A 138 -6.42 30.86 18.61
N ALA A 139 -5.18 30.98 18.15
CA ALA A 139 -4.58 32.27 17.82
C ALA A 139 -5.33 33.00 16.70
N VAL A 140 -5.76 32.27 15.65
CA VAL A 140 -6.61 32.84 14.58
C VAL A 140 -7.92 33.37 15.16
N LYS A 141 -8.56 32.62 16.06
CA LYS A 141 -9.78 33.06 16.75
C LYS A 141 -9.56 34.31 17.60
N ASP A 142 -8.39 34.43 18.22
CA ASP A 142 -8.01 35.57 19.05
C ASP A 142 -7.53 36.80 18.24
N GLY A 143 -7.66 36.76 16.90
CA GLY A 143 -7.34 37.87 16.01
C GLY A 143 -5.89 37.92 15.54
N ASN A 144 -5.12 36.84 15.74
CA ASN A 144 -3.77 36.69 15.22
C ASN A 144 -3.74 35.66 14.07
N PRO A 145 -3.86 36.08 12.80
CA PRO A 145 -3.89 35.17 11.65
C PRO A 145 -2.51 34.59 11.27
N TYR A 146 -1.41 35.11 11.82
CA TYR A 146 -0.06 34.63 11.58
C TYR A 146 0.69 34.51 12.93
N PRO A 147 0.27 33.57 13.79
CA PRO A 147 0.95 33.31 15.06
C PRO A 147 2.39 32.83 14.84
N ASP A 148 3.15 32.78 15.93
CA ASP A 148 4.56 32.41 15.90
C ASP A 148 4.77 31.05 15.18
N PRO A 149 5.48 31.04 14.03
CA PRO A 149 5.69 29.84 13.24
C PRO A 149 6.57 28.79 13.94
N ALA A 150 7.27 29.15 15.01
CA ALA A 150 8.08 28.22 15.79
C ALA A 150 7.24 27.32 16.72
N THR A 151 6.04 27.76 17.10
CA THR A 151 5.20 27.09 18.12
C THR A 151 3.80 26.73 17.65
N THR A 152 3.46 27.08 16.41
CA THR A 152 2.17 26.81 15.77
C THR A 152 2.35 26.37 14.32
N CYS A 153 1.32 25.74 13.76
CA CYS A 153 1.30 25.35 12.35
C CYS A 153 -0.07 25.60 11.71
N ALA A 154 -0.06 26.14 10.49
CA ALA A 154 -1.27 26.33 9.69
C ALA A 154 -1.71 25.04 9.00
N PHE A 155 -0.74 24.16 8.72
CA PHE A 155 -0.92 22.90 8.01
C PHE A 155 -0.13 21.76 8.64
N VAL A 156 -0.60 20.55 8.40
CA VAL A 156 0.13 19.30 8.66
C VAL A 156 0.02 18.39 7.45
N SER A 157 1.08 17.63 7.20
CA SER A 157 1.10 16.46 6.33
C SER A 157 0.69 15.24 7.15
N ILE A 158 -0.28 14.45 6.69
CA ILE A 158 -0.72 13.20 7.34
C ILE A 158 -0.95 12.12 6.27
N MET A 159 -0.66 10.86 6.59
CA MET A 159 -0.99 9.73 5.71
C MET A 159 -2.51 9.64 5.52
N GLY A 160 -2.97 9.51 4.27
CA GLY A 160 -4.40 9.57 3.95
C GLY A 160 -5.26 8.50 4.61
N ASP A 161 -4.68 7.34 4.93
CA ASP A 161 -5.32 6.29 5.72
C ASP A 161 -5.35 6.59 7.23
N GLY A 162 -4.41 7.37 7.75
CA GLY A 162 -4.42 7.90 9.11
C GLY A 162 -5.32 9.15 9.30
N ALA A 163 -5.67 9.84 8.22
CA ALA A 163 -6.44 11.08 8.25
C ALA A 163 -7.80 11.00 8.98
N PRO A 164 -8.62 9.93 8.85
CA PRO A 164 -9.89 9.82 9.58
C PRO A 164 -9.71 9.89 11.10
N ALA A 165 -8.77 9.13 11.64
CA ALA A 165 -8.49 9.10 13.08
C ALA A 165 -7.87 10.42 13.56
N PHE A 166 -6.93 10.98 12.78
CA PHE A 166 -6.30 12.26 13.07
C PHE A 166 -7.33 13.39 13.17
N ILE A 167 -8.18 13.53 12.14
CA ILE A 167 -9.18 14.59 12.07
C ILE A 167 -10.28 14.39 13.12
N ALA A 168 -10.73 13.15 13.35
CA ALA A 168 -11.66 12.85 14.44
C ALA A 168 -11.09 13.23 15.80
N GLY A 169 -9.79 13.00 16.02
CA GLY A 169 -9.07 13.37 17.24
C GLY A 169 -9.00 14.89 17.46
N VAL A 170 -8.53 15.64 16.46
CA VAL A 170 -8.32 17.10 16.60
C VAL A 170 -9.62 17.89 16.57
N ASN A 171 -10.62 17.46 15.79
CA ASN A 171 -11.90 18.15 15.70
C ASN A 171 -12.71 18.11 17.00
N LYS A 172 -12.50 17.11 17.88
CA LYS A 172 -13.07 17.11 19.24
C LYS A 172 -12.71 18.37 20.04
N SER A 173 -11.52 18.93 19.80
CA SER A 173 -11.06 20.17 20.43
C SER A 173 -11.39 21.40 19.58
N LEU A 174 -11.11 21.37 18.28
CA LEU A 174 -11.33 22.51 17.39
C LEU A 174 -12.79 22.96 17.32
N ILE A 175 -13.75 22.03 17.38
CA ILE A 175 -15.18 22.39 17.30
C ILE A 175 -15.63 23.29 18.45
N LYS A 176 -14.93 23.27 19.60
CA LYS A 176 -15.18 24.16 20.74
C LYS A 176 -14.82 25.61 20.43
N LEU A 177 -13.98 25.84 19.43
CA LEU A 177 -13.62 27.18 18.94
C LEU A 177 -14.71 27.72 18.01
N GLY A 178 -15.37 26.84 17.25
CA GLY A 178 -16.45 27.12 16.31
C GLY A 178 -16.42 26.14 15.12
N PRO A 179 -17.54 25.88 14.43
CA PRO A 179 -17.60 24.99 13.25
C PRO A 179 -16.74 25.43 12.06
N GLU A 180 -16.32 26.69 12.04
CA GLU A 180 -15.38 27.24 11.06
C GLU A 180 -13.92 26.94 11.40
N TYR A 181 -13.58 26.51 12.61
CA TYR A 181 -12.19 26.24 13.03
C TYR A 181 -11.78 24.77 12.91
N THR A 182 -12.65 23.89 12.40
CA THR A 182 -12.33 22.48 12.21
C THR A 182 -11.24 22.27 11.16
N ALA A 183 -10.58 21.11 11.23
CA ALA A 183 -9.59 20.70 10.25
C ALA A 183 -10.25 20.37 8.90
N VAL A 184 -9.60 20.77 7.81
CA VAL A 184 -10.01 20.53 6.42
C VAL A 184 -8.82 20.08 5.57
N ILE A 185 -9.08 19.14 4.66
CA ILE A 185 -8.16 18.63 3.66
C ILE A 185 -8.21 19.55 2.45
N VAL A 186 -7.06 20.05 2.04
CA VAL A 186 -6.94 21.04 0.95
C VAL A 186 -6.22 20.49 -0.28
N GLY A 187 -5.52 19.38 -0.17
CA GLY A 187 -4.77 18.76 -1.27
C GLY A 187 -3.85 17.64 -0.79
N SER A 188 -2.96 17.20 -1.68
CA SER A 188 -1.98 16.15 -1.38
C SER A 188 -0.62 16.44 -2.04
N HIS A 189 0.46 16.19 -1.31
CA HIS A 189 1.84 16.34 -1.78
C HIS A 189 2.29 15.24 -2.74
N GLY A 190 1.82 14.00 -2.55
CA GLY A 190 2.40 12.81 -3.15
C GLY A 190 1.79 11.52 -2.60
N TYR A 191 2.50 10.40 -2.77
CA TYR A 191 2.12 9.08 -2.28
C TYR A 191 3.32 8.29 -1.76
N SER A 192 3.06 7.41 -0.81
CA SER A 192 3.86 6.20 -0.66
C SER A 192 3.48 5.20 -1.76
N ARG A 193 4.47 4.61 -2.42
CA ARG A 193 4.33 3.65 -3.55
C ARG A 193 5.35 2.51 -3.42
N GLY A 194 5.37 1.90 -2.24
CA GLY A 194 6.28 0.82 -1.86
C GLY A 194 7.13 1.15 -0.64
N GLU A 195 7.21 2.41 -0.21
CA GLU A 195 7.99 2.84 0.95
C GLU A 195 7.46 2.26 2.25
N ASP A 196 6.15 2.35 2.48
CA ASP A 196 5.43 1.80 3.63
C ASP A 196 5.02 0.35 3.35
N LYS A 197 5.28 -0.56 4.30
CA LYS A 197 5.08 -1.99 4.07
C LYS A 197 4.92 -2.84 5.31
N PHE A 198 4.21 -3.95 5.10
CA PHE A 198 4.21 -5.11 6.00
C PHE A 198 5.23 -6.14 5.52
N MET A 199 6.27 -6.39 6.33
CA MET A 199 7.32 -7.38 6.09
C MET A 199 7.18 -8.58 7.02
N GLY A 200 7.46 -9.77 6.51
CA GLY A 200 7.39 -11.01 7.29
C GLY A 200 7.97 -12.21 6.55
N PRO A 201 7.88 -13.41 7.15
CA PRO A 201 8.36 -14.65 6.54
C PRO A 201 7.76 -14.87 5.15
N GLU A 202 8.58 -15.35 4.21
CA GLU A 202 8.16 -15.59 2.82
C GLU A 202 6.98 -16.58 2.71
N GLU A 203 6.85 -17.51 3.66
CA GLU A 203 5.71 -18.44 3.71
C GLU A 203 4.37 -17.69 3.86
N TRP A 204 4.32 -16.57 4.58
CA TRP A 204 3.10 -15.77 4.72
C TRP A 204 2.69 -15.12 3.41
N LYS A 205 3.67 -14.74 2.57
CA LYS A 205 3.42 -14.18 1.23
C LYS A 205 2.87 -15.25 0.28
N ARG A 206 3.35 -16.49 0.39
CA ARG A 206 2.87 -17.62 -0.42
C ARG A 206 1.52 -18.15 0.04
N ILE A 207 1.31 -18.21 1.35
CA ILE A 207 0.12 -18.80 1.98
C ILE A 207 -0.30 -17.85 3.13
N ALA A 208 -1.19 -16.91 2.84
CA ALA A 208 -1.60 -15.87 3.80
C ALA A 208 -2.03 -16.43 5.18
N GLN A 209 -2.73 -17.56 5.19
CA GLN A 209 -3.20 -18.23 6.42
C GLN A 209 -2.07 -18.67 7.36
N LYS A 210 -0.83 -18.75 6.89
CA LYS A 210 0.34 -19.06 7.74
C LYS A 210 0.77 -17.90 8.64
N ALA A 211 0.21 -16.71 8.45
CA ALA A 211 0.41 -15.57 9.34
C ALA A 211 -0.37 -15.68 10.66
N ARG A 212 -1.25 -16.67 10.82
CA ARG A 212 -1.94 -16.95 12.09
C ARG A 212 -0.95 -17.36 13.18
N GLY A 213 -1.04 -16.74 14.34
CA GLY A 213 -0.05 -16.87 15.41
C GLY A 213 1.25 -16.11 15.14
N GLY A 214 1.36 -15.44 13.99
CA GLY A 214 2.49 -14.57 13.69
C GLY A 214 2.53 -13.37 14.61
N VAL A 215 3.74 -12.90 14.93
CA VAL A 215 3.97 -11.74 15.80
C VAL A 215 4.74 -10.68 15.05
N VAL A 216 4.18 -9.47 14.99
CA VAL A 216 4.66 -8.36 14.17
C VAL A 216 4.92 -7.15 15.06
N ALA A 217 6.08 -6.52 14.92
CA ALA A 217 6.37 -5.25 15.57
C ALA A 217 5.83 -4.07 14.73
N GLY A 218 5.31 -3.04 15.38
CA GLY A 218 4.80 -1.86 14.68
C GLY A 218 4.46 -0.70 15.59
N TYR A 219 4.50 0.52 15.06
CA TYR A 219 3.84 1.66 15.69
C TYR A 219 2.33 1.54 15.42
N LEU A 220 1.59 1.15 16.45
CA LEU A 220 0.18 0.78 16.28
C LEU A 220 -0.67 2.00 15.99
N THR A 221 -1.75 1.79 15.23
CA THR A 221 -2.65 2.85 14.72
C THR A 221 -2.05 3.77 13.65
N ASP A 222 -0.79 3.54 13.26
CA ASP A 222 -0.14 4.25 12.16
C ASP A 222 -0.47 3.66 10.78
N GLY A 223 -0.09 4.36 9.71
CA GLY A 223 -0.33 3.94 8.32
C GLY A 223 0.28 2.55 8.01
N ASP A 224 1.51 2.31 8.43
CA ASP A 224 2.19 1.02 8.26
C ASP A 224 1.39 -0.15 8.86
N TRP A 225 0.83 0.07 10.05
CA TRP A 225 -0.05 -0.90 10.71
C TRP A 225 -1.34 -1.11 9.91
N ASN A 226 -1.94 -0.05 9.36
CA ASN A 226 -3.13 -0.13 8.52
C ASN A 226 -2.92 -1.02 7.28
N ILE A 227 -1.72 -1.07 6.70
CA ILE A 227 -1.40 -1.98 5.57
C ILE A 227 -1.64 -3.43 5.97
N ALA A 228 -1.09 -3.85 7.10
CA ALA A 228 -1.20 -5.22 7.59
C ALA A 228 -2.64 -5.54 7.99
N ILE A 229 -3.35 -4.62 8.64
CA ILE A 229 -4.76 -4.82 9.02
C ILE A 229 -5.66 -4.96 7.79
N LYS A 230 -5.46 -4.12 6.78
CA LYS A 230 -6.16 -4.27 5.51
C LYS A 230 -5.85 -5.62 4.87
N TRP A 231 -4.59 -6.03 4.82
CA TRP A 231 -4.19 -7.33 4.27
C TRP A 231 -4.77 -8.51 5.03
N CYS A 232 -4.81 -8.44 6.36
CA CYS A 232 -5.49 -9.41 7.20
C CYS A 232 -6.99 -9.48 6.86
N GLY A 233 -7.65 -8.33 6.75
CA GLY A 233 -9.05 -8.25 6.31
C GLY A 233 -9.27 -8.87 4.93
N ASP A 234 -8.45 -8.52 3.94
CA ASP A 234 -8.54 -9.04 2.57
C ASP A 234 -8.22 -10.54 2.47
N ASN A 235 -7.61 -11.15 3.50
CA ASN A 235 -7.29 -12.58 3.56
C ASN A 235 -8.06 -13.34 4.67
N GLY A 236 -9.02 -12.70 5.34
CA GLY A 236 -9.83 -13.33 6.39
C GLY A 236 -9.02 -13.75 7.63
N ILE A 237 -7.93 -13.04 7.96
CA ILE A 237 -7.09 -13.30 9.13
C ILE A 237 -7.56 -12.40 10.28
N PRO A 238 -8.02 -12.93 11.45
CA PRO A 238 -8.32 -12.08 12.60
C PRO A 238 -7.09 -11.31 13.08
N ASN A 239 -7.38 -10.13 13.60
CA ASN A 239 -6.43 -9.27 14.27
C ASN A 239 -6.59 -9.45 15.78
N ASN A 240 -5.49 -9.59 16.53
CA ASN A 240 -5.53 -9.49 17.99
C ASN A 240 -5.17 -8.05 18.40
N PRO A 241 -6.14 -7.20 18.78
CA PRO A 241 -5.86 -5.81 19.16
C PRO A 241 -5.24 -5.68 20.57
N ASP A 242 -5.27 -6.73 21.38
CA ASP A 242 -4.71 -6.73 22.74
C ASP A 242 -3.24 -7.16 22.73
N VAL A 243 -2.36 -6.17 22.78
CA VAL A 243 -0.89 -6.33 22.81
C VAL A 243 -0.39 -7.04 24.06
N THR A 244 -1.22 -7.30 25.06
CA THR A 244 -0.81 -7.99 26.30
C THR A 244 -1.09 -9.48 26.27
N THR A 245 -1.73 -9.98 25.21
CA THR A 245 -2.11 -11.39 25.07
C THR A 245 -1.60 -11.98 23.76
N TYR A 246 -1.69 -13.31 23.63
CA TYR A 246 -1.38 -14.02 22.40
C TYR A 246 -2.56 -14.87 21.95
N ASP A 247 -3.06 -14.64 20.74
CA ASP A 247 -4.07 -15.47 20.09
C ASP A 247 -3.44 -16.26 18.91
N PRO A 248 -3.33 -17.60 19.00
CA PRO A 248 -2.71 -18.42 17.94
C PRO A 248 -3.51 -18.44 16.63
N THR A 249 -4.76 -17.95 16.63
CA THR A 249 -5.62 -17.91 15.44
C THR A 249 -5.57 -16.58 14.70
N ALA A 250 -4.98 -15.55 15.32
CA ALA A 250 -4.92 -14.18 14.82
C ALA A 250 -3.47 -13.74 14.49
N LEU A 251 -3.31 -12.61 13.81
CA LEU A 251 -2.05 -11.88 13.79
C LEU A 251 -1.89 -11.10 15.11
N ASN A 252 -0.70 -11.13 15.69
CA ASN A 252 -0.40 -10.54 17.00
C ASN A 252 0.64 -9.41 16.89
N TRP A 253 0.62 -8.49 17.86
CA TRP A 253 1.42 -7.26 17.81
C TRP A 253 2.36 -7.09 18.99
N VAL A 254 3.55 -6.57 18.73
CA VAL A 254 4.41 -5.90 19.72
C VAL A 254 4.41 -4.41 19.37
N ALA A 255 4.00 -3.58 20.33
CA ALA A 255 3.98 -2.13 20.14
C ALA A 255 5.41 -1.57 20.18
N ALA A 256 5.74 -0.73 19.21
CA ALA A 256 6.97 0.04 19.18
C ALA A 256 6.68 1.52 19.50
N ASP A 257 7.73 2.29 19.81
CA ASP A 257 7.61 3.73 20.04
C ASP A 257 7.51 4.54 18.74
N ASP A 258 8.13 4.03 17.67
CA ASP A 258 8.09 4.58 16.32
C ASP A 258 8.41 3.48 15.27
N TYR A 259 8.34 3.85 13.99
CA TYR A 259 8.56 2.93 12.87
C TYR A 259 10.01 2.36 12.81
N LYS A 260 11.02 3.07 13.32
CA LYS A 260 12.41 2.57 13.40
C LYS A 260 12.60 1.64 14.59
N HIS A 261 11.99 1.96 15.74
CA HIS A 261 11.98 1.05 16.89
C HIS A 261 11.29 -0.27 16.51
N ALA A 262 10.21 -0.23 15.70
CA ALA A 262 9.59 -1.46 15.18
C ALA A 262 10.59 -2.33 14.37
N ALA A 263 11.37 -1.71 13.49
CA ALA A 263 12.45 -2.37 12.76
C ALA A 263 13.51 -2.97 13.70
N LEU A 264 13.91 -2.22 14.74
CA LEU A 264 14.91 -2.67 15.70
C LEU A 264 14.42 -3.83 16.58
N LEU A 265 13.16 -3.85 16.99
CA LEU A 265 12.56 -4.99 17.71
C LEU A 265 12.64 -6.27 16.89
N TYR A 266 12.40 -6.17 15.59
CA TYR A 266 12.65 -7.28 14.67
C TYR A 266 14.15 -7.60 14.60
N VAL A 267 15.04 -6.64 14.36
CA VAL A 267 16.49 -6.90 14.26
C VAL A 267 17.04 -7.60 15.50
N GLN A 268 16.57 -7.24 16.68
CA GLN A 268 17.01 -7.78 17.96
C GLN A 268 16.37 -9.14 18.31
N GLY A 269 15.35 -9.59 17.57
CA GLY A 269 14.62 -10.82 17.90
C GLY A 269 13.85 -10.72 19.21
N TYR A 270 13.25 -9.55 19.46
CA TYR A 270 12.51 -9.28 20.69
C TYR A 270 11.50 -10.38 21.01
N SER A 271 11.47 -10.79 22.27
CA SER A 271 10.63 -11.87 22.78
C SER A 271 10.12 -11.53 24.18
N GLU A 272 8.88 -11.93 24.47
CA GLU A 272 8.26 -11.78 25.79
C GLU A 272 7.23 -12.87 26.05
N THR A 273 6.86 -13.06 27.32
CA THR A 273 5.86 -14.07 27.71
C THR A 273 4.48 -13.44 27.81
N ARG A 274 3.48 -14.07 27.18
CA ARG A 274 2.08 -13.63 27.20
C ARG A 274 1.12 -14.77 27.53
N PRO A 275 0.00 -14.47 28.20
CA PRO A 275 -1.10 -15.42 28.35
C PRO A 275 -1.73 -15.74 26.98
N ILE A 276 -2.01 -17.01 26.76
CA ILE A 276 -2.71 -17.49 25.56
C ILE A 276 -4.21 -17.26 25.72
N VAL A 277 -4.80 -16.59 24.75
CA VAL A 277 -6.25 -16.41 24.60
C VAL A 277 -6.76 -17.14 23.35
N ILE A 278 -7.98 -17.67 23.42
CA ILE A 278 -8.70 -18.22 22.27
C ILE A 278 -10.12 -17.69 22.32
N ALA A 279 -10.58 -17.06 21.24
CA ALA A 279 -11.91 -16.44 21.18
C ALA A 279 -12.17 -15.48 22.36
N GLY A 280 -11.15 -14.67 22.70
CA GLY A 280 -11.21 -13.68 23.79
C GLY A 280 -11.15 -14.26 25.20
N LYS A 281 -10.92 -15.57 25.38
CA LYS A 281 -10.86 -16.22 26.70
C LYS A 281 -9.46 -16.72 27.00
N LYS A 282 -8.93 -16.40 28.18
CA LYS A 282 -7.65 -16.94 28.68
C LYS A 282 -7.73 -18.45 28.79
N THR A 283 -6.68 -19.15 28.35
CA THR A 283 -6.59 -20.62 28.45
C THR A 283 -5.94 -21.10 29.75
N GLY A 284 -5.43 -20.18 30.58
CA GLY A 284 -4.65 -20.51 31.79
C GLY A 284 -3.21 -20.97 31.51
N ARG A 285 -2.77 -20.87 30.25
CA ARG A 285 -1.40 -21.16 29.81
C ARG A 285 -0.77 -19.90 29.25
N ASP A 286 0.55 -19.81 29.41
CA ASP A 286 1.36 -18.75 28.83
C ASP A 286 2.22 -19.31 27.70
N THR A 287 2.71 -18.42 26.84
CA THR A 287 3.68 -18.74 25.80
C THR A 287 4.69 -17.62 25.64
N THR A 288 5.90 -17.95 25.21
CA THR A 288 6.88 -16.94 24.79
C THR A 288 6.67 -16.64 23.32
N ILE A 289 6.33 -15.39 23.03
CA ILE A 289 6.27 -14.88 21.66
C ILE A 289 7.63 -14.33 21.24
N THR A 290 7.90 -14.33 19.93
CA THR A 290 9.08 -13.69 19.33
C THR A 290 8.65 -12.95 18.08
N VAL A 291 9.15 -11.73 17.89
CA VAL A 291 8.87 -10.92 16.70
C VAL A 291 9.42 -11.61 15.44
N GLN A 292 8.54 -11.82 14.46
CA GLN A 292 8.81 -12.52 13.20
C GLN A 292 8.68 -11.61 11.97
N GLY A 293 7.93 -10.52 12.10
CA GLY A 293 7.73 -9.53 11.04
C GLY A 293 7.67 -8.11 11.60
N VAL A 294 7.52 -7.15 10.70
CA VAL A 294 7.48 -5.73 11.04
C VAL A 294 6.62 -4.96 10.05
N VAL A 295 5.91 -3.94 10.52
CA VAL A 295 5.34 -2.89 9.69
C VAL A 295 6.17 -1.62 9.87
N THR A 296 6.66 -1.04 8.78
CA THR A 296 7.62 0.08 8.79
C THR A 296 7.74 0.71 7.41
N TRP A 297 8.28 1.94 7.34
CA TRP A 297 8.66 2.63 6.12
C TRP A 297 10.18 2.91 6.05
N THR A 298 10.69 3.53 4.98
CA THR A 298 12.12 3.91 4.85
C THR A 298 12.53 5.09 5.75
N PRO A 299 13.53 4.96 6.64
CA PRO A 299 14.65 3.99 6.61
C PRO A 299 14.48 2.65 7.35
N GLY A 300 13.37 2.40 8.04
CA GLY A 300 13.13 1.18 8.82
C GLY A 300 13.21 -0.11 7.99
N ASP A 301 12.67 -0.13 6.78
CA ASP A 301 12.80 -1.28 5.86
C ASP A 301 14.27 -1.56 5.46
N VAL A 302 15.06 -0.51 5.28
CA VAL A 302 16.50 -0.59 5.01
C VAL A 302 17.25 -1.10 6.22
N ILE A 303 16.88 -0.67 7.44
CA ILE A 303 17.44 -1.18 8.71
C ILE A 303 17.20 -2.70 8.80
N VAL A 304 15.97 -3.15 8.54
CA VAL A 304 15.60 -4.58 8.52
C VAL A 304 16.49 -5.34 7.55
N ALA A 305 16.55 -4.91 6.29
CA ALA A 305 17.26 -5.62 5.23
C ALA A 305 18.78 -5.68 5.46
N ARG A 306 19.37 -4.63 6.02
CA ARG A 306 20.83 -4.53 6.21
C ARG A 306 21.33 -5.12 7.51
N GLN A 307 20.52 -5.12 8.57
CA GLN A 307 20.99 -5.54 9.89
C GLN A 307 20.57 -6.97 10.26
N ARG A 308 19.40 -7.44 9.82
CA ARG A 308 18.95 -8.83 10.09
C ARG A 308 18.59 -9.60 8.82
N GLY A 309 17.85 -9.00 7.89
CA GLY A 309 17.31 -9.68 6.70
C GLY A 309 16.43 -10.87 7.05
N GLY A 310 16.12 -11.73 6.08
CA GLY A 310 15.38 -12.97 6.28
C GLY A 310 13.86 -12.85 6.17
N ILE A 311 13.34 -11.66 5.85
CA ILE A 311 11.91 -11.40 5.62
C ILE A 311 11.69 -10.60 4.35
N VAL A 312 10.52 -10.75 3.76
CA VAL A 312 10.13 -10.10 2.49
C VAL A 312 8.96 -9.17 2.73
N SER A 313 8.74 -8.20 1.83
CA SER A 313 7.49 -7.44 1.80
C SER A 313 6.34 -8.40 1.44
N ILE A 314 5.44 -8.63 2.40
CA ILE A 314 4.19 -9.38 2.22
C ILE A 314 3.27 -8.58 1.32
N VAL A 315 3.11 -7.30 1.65
CA VAL A 315 2.38 -6.29 0.89
C VAL A 315 2.92 -4.91 1.25
N SER A 316 2.79 -3.95 0.34
CA SER A 316 3.19 -2.56 0.52
C SER A 316 2.19 -1.60 -0.13
N THR A 317 2.44 -0.29 0.02
CA THR A 317 1.75 0.75 -0.75
C THR A 317 2.04 0.70 -2.25
N LYS A 318 2.88 -0.21 -2.75
CA LYS A 318 2.95 -0.51 -4.18
C LYS A 318 1.73 -1.31 -4.65
N GLU A 319 1.30 -2.29 -3.86
CA GLU A 319 0.08 -3.05 -4.12
C GLU A 319 -1.17 -2.26 -3.70
N TYR A 320 -1.15 -1.65 -2.51
CA TYR A 320 -2.21 -0.77 -2.00
C TYR A 320 -1.97 0.69 -2.40
N SER A 321 -1.92 0.87 -3.71
CA SER A 321 -1.37 2.04 -4.38
C SER A 321 -2.04 3.38 -4.07
N TYR A 322 -3.30 3.36 -3.62
CA TYR A 322 -4.03 4.58 -3.24
C TYR A 322 -4.25 4.70 -1.73
N GLN A 323 -3.63 3.83 -0.91
CA GLN A 323 -3.79 3.83 0.54
C GLN A 323 -3.21 5.09 1.20
N MET A 324 -2.02 5.52 0.81
CA MET A 324 -1.28 6.58 1.51
C MET A 324 -0.93 7.77 0.63
N PRO A 325 -1.92 8.55 0.18
CA PRO A 325 -1.65 9.91 -0.25
C PRO A 325 -1.11 10.71 0.94
N ASN A 326 -0.06 11.49 0.71
CA ASN A 326 0.40 12.48 1.69
C ASN A 326 -0.60 13.64 1.68
N THR A 327 -1.42 13.73 2.70
CA THR A 327 -2.58 14.63 2.79
C THR A 327 -2.23 15.92 3.49
N ILE A 328 -2.61 17.05 2.89
CA ILE A 328 -2.42 18.39 3.46
C ILE A 328 -3.70 18.77 4.21
N VAL A 329 -3.59 18.89 5.53
CA VAL A 329 -4.70 19.25 6.44
C VAL A 329 -4.41 20.61 7.06
N GLY A 330 -5.37 21.54 7.00
CA GLY A 330 -5.25 22.87 7.61
C GLY A 330 -6.50 23.29 8.36
N ILE A 331 -6.49 24.51 8.92
CA ILE A 331 -7.65 25.07 9.64
C ILE A 331 -8.61 25.74 8.68
N LYS A 332 -9.88 25.30 8.68
CA LYS A 332 -10.92 25.73 7.73
C LYS A 332 -11.09 27.25 7.67
N ARG A 333 -11.17 27.93 8.82
CA ARG A 333 -11.33 29.39 8.90
C ARG A 333 -10.18 30.10 8.19
N TRP A 334 -8.95 29.78 8.59
CA TRP A 334 -7.77 30.40 8.02
C TRP A 334 -7.62 30.14 6.52
N CYS A 335 -7.84 28.89 6.07
CA CYS A 335 -7.79 28.55 4.65
C CYS A 335 -8.82 29.35 3.84
N SER A 336 -10.02 29.54 4.39
CA SER A 336 -11.10 30.28 3.73
C SER A 336 -10.85 31.80 3.65
N GLU A 337 -10.08 32.36 4.57
CA GLU A 337 -9.68 33.79 4.57
C GLU A 337 -8.41 34.03 3.75
N ASN A 338 -7.60 32.99 3.54
CA ASN A 338 -6.30 33.06 2.85
C ASN A 338 -6.29 32.29 1.52
N LYS A 339 -7.43 32.24 0.80
CA LYS A 339 -7.62 31.38 -0.39
C LYS A 339 -6.54 31.56 -1.45
N GLU A 340 -6.09 32.78 -1.70
CA GLU A 340 -5.04 33.07 -2.69
C GLU A 340 -3.68 32.50 -2.27
N ILE A 341 -3.33 32.58 -0.98
CA ILE A 341 -2.11 31.99 -0.43
C ILE A 341 -2.19 30.46 -0.54
N VAL A 342 -3.32 29.86 -0.17
CA VAL A 342 -3.52 28.40 -0.27
C VAL A 342 -3.45 27.92 -1.72
N ALA A 343 -4.11 28.62 -2.64
CA ALA A 343 -4.08 28.27 -4.07
C ALA A 343 -2.67 28.37 -4.65
N ASN A 344 -1.91 29.41 -4.30
CA ASN A 344 -0.52 29.57 -4.73
C ASN A 344 0.41 28.52 -4.10
N MET A 345 0.21 28.17 -2.83
CA MET A 345 0.95 27.11 -2.17
C MET A 345 0.74 25.76 -2.89
N LEU A 346 -0.52 25.39 -3.14
CA LEU A 346 -0.85 24.15 -3.84
C LEU A 346 -0.33 24.16 -5.28
N ALA A 347 -0.51 25.26 -6.01
CA ALA A 347 0.03 25.40 -7.37
C ALA A 347 1.56 25.25 -7.39
N GLY A 348 2.25 25.82 -6.39
CA GLY A 348 3.70 25.66 -6.23
C GLY A 348 4.12 24.21 -5.96
N ILE A 349 3.42 23.52 -5.05
CA ILE A 349 3.63 22.09 -4.77
C ILE A 349 3.45 21.25 -6.05
N PHE A 350 2.40 21.50 -6.81
CA PHE A 350 2.08 20.75 -8.03
C PHE A 350 3.10 20.99 -9.14
N GLU A 351 3.54 22.23 -9.32
CA GLU A 351 4.62 22.56 -10.27
C GLU A 351 5.95 21.93 -9.85
N GLY A 352 6.28 21.96 -8.55
CA GLY A 352 7.44 21.26 -8.02
C GLY A 352 7.35 19.74 -8.24
N GLY A 353 6.16 19.17 -8.08
CA GLY A 353 5.85 17.79 -8.42
C GLY A 353 6.12 17.48 -9.89
N ASP A 354 5.65 18.32 -10.82
CA ASP A 354 5.94 18.18 -12.25
C ASP A 354 7.45 18.26 -12.55
N GLN A 355 8.20 19.15 -11.89
CA GLN A 355 9.65 19.21 -12.04
C GLN A 355 10.32 17.92 -11.57
N VAL A 356 10.00 17.44 -10.37
CA VAL A 356 10.57 16.20 -9.80
C VAL A 356 10.22 14.97 -10.64
N LYS A 357 8.99 14.89 -11.19
CA LYS A 357 8.57 13.79 -12.09
C LYS A 357 9.29 13.80 -13.43
N THR A 358 9.65 14.99 -13.93
CA THR A 358 10.15 15.17 -15.31
C THR A 358 11.67 15.18 -15.38
N TYR A 359 12.35 15.79 -14.40
CA TYR A 359 13.76 16.15 -14.49
C TYR A 359 14.59 15.49 -13.38
N PRO A 360 15.53 14.58 -13.70
CA PRO A 360 16.42 13.96 -12.70
C PRO A 360 17.21 14.97 -11.87
N ARG A 361 17.57 16.13 -12.46
CA ARG A 361 18.23 17.23 -11.71
C ARG A 361 17.34 17.84 -10.64
N ALA A 362 16.04 17.96 -10.93
CA ALA A 362 15.06 18.46 -9.98
C ALA A 362 14.85 17.47 -8.83
N LEU A 363 14.76 16.17 -9.12
CA LEU A 363 14.70 15.14 -8.09
C LEU A 363 15.96 15.14 -7.20
N ARG A 364 17.15 15.20 -7.78
CA ARG A 364 18.41 15.33 -7.00
C ARG A 364 18.37 16.53 -6.07
N LYS A 365 17.96 17.68 -6.59
CA LYS A 365 17.86 18.89 -5.78
C LYS A 365 16.81 18.77 -4.68
N ALA A 366 15.68 18.15 -4.98
CA ALA A 366 14.65 17.86 -3.98
C ALA A 366 15.19 16.96 -2.87
N ALA A 367 15.98 15.93 -3.21
CA ALA A 367 16.61 15.04 -2.25
C ALA A 367 17.65 15.77 -1.37
N GLU A 368 18.45 16.69 -1.93
CA GLU A 368 19.34 17.56 -1.14
C GLU A 368 18.58 18.40 -0.12
N ILE A 369 17.45 18.99 -0.54
CA ILE A 369 16.62 19.82 0.35
C ILE A 369 15.94 18.94 1.41
N SER A 370 15.38 17.81 1.00
CA SER A 370 14.73 16.85 1.89
C SER A 370 15.67 16.30 2.95
N ASP A 371 16.93 16.04 2.62
CA ASP A 371 17.94 15.61 3.60
C ASP A 371 18.09 16.61 4.76
N ILE A 372 18.11 17.91 4.43
CA ILE A 372 18.15 19.01 5.42
C ILE A 372 16.84 19.07 6.21
N LEU A 373 15.69 18.98 5.53
CA LEU A 373 14.37 19.03 6.16
C LEU A 373 14.16 17.88 7.14
N TYR A 374 14.60 16.67 6.76
CA TYR A 374 14.36 15.46 7.52
C TYR A 374 15.38 15.34 8.63
N ASN A 375 16.63 15.74 8.37
CA ASN A 375 17.72 15.69 9.35
C ASN A 375 17.81 14.31 10.02
N GLU A 376 17.74 13.26 9.18
CA GLU A 376 17.73 11.87 9.63
C GLU A 376 19.16 11.33 9.71
N ALA A 377 19.51 10.72 10.84
CA ALA A 377 20.84 10.18 11.05
C ALA A 377 21.15 9.05 10.06
N GLU A 378 22.42 8.94 9.66
CA GLU A 378 22.91 7.88 8.76
C GLU A 378 22.25 7.88 7.36
N THR A 379 21.66 9.01 6.95
CA THR A 379 21.14 9.24 5.61
C THR A 379 21.94 10.32 4.87
N GLY A 380 21.49 10.71 3.68
CA GLY A 380 22.10 11.73 2.84
C GLY A 380 21.28 11.97 1.57
N PRO A 381 21.60 12.98 0.74
CA PRO A 381 20.82 13.28 -0.46
C PRO A 381 20.67 12.10 -1.41
N ALA A 382 21.77 11.36 -1.65
CA ALA A 382 21.76 10.16 -2.50
C ALA A 382 20.93 9.01 -1.90
N TYR A 383 20.79 8.95 -0.58
CA TYR A 383 19.93 7.98 0.09
C TYR A 383 18.46 8.27 -0.25
N TRP A 384 18.03 9.51 -0.06
CA TRP A 384 16.65 9.92 -0.30
C TRP A 384 16.27 9.84 -1.77
N GLU A 385 17.16 10.23 -2.69
CA GLU A 385 16.95 10.03 -4.14
C GLU A 385 16.80 8.53 -4.49
N ARG A 386 17.68 7.68 -3.96
CA ARG A 386 17.67 6.23 -4.23
C ARG A 386 16.35 5.61 -3.81
N TYR A 387 15.91 5.85 -2.57
CA TYR A 387 14.70 5.24 -2.04
C TYR A 387 13.42 5.96 -2.43
N PHE A 388 13.49 7.18 -2.98
CA PHE A 388 12.36 7.79 -3.69
C PHE A 388 11.93 6.90 -4.86
N HIS A 389 12.87 6.40 -5.66
CA HIS A 389 12.54 5.51 -6.80
C HIS A 389 12.01 4.14 -6.37
N GLY A 390 12.36 3.70 -5.16
CA GLY A 390 12.24 2.31 -4.75
C GLY A 390 13.29 1.44 -5.47
N VAL A 391 13.81 0.44 -4.77
CA VAL A 391 14.87 -0.44 -5.26
C VAL A 391 14.57 -1.89 -4.91
N THR A 392 15.07 -2.82 -5.72
CA THR A 392 15.12 -4.24 -5.34
C THR A 392 16.57 -4.62 -5.09
N GLU A 393 16.88 -4.98 -3.85
CA GLU A 393 18.23 -5.32 -3.41
C GLU A 393 18.26 -6.70 -2.77
N THR A 394 19.47 -7.19 -2.52
CA THR A 394 19.69 -8.40 -1.74
C THR A 394 19.92 -8.00 -0.29
N ASP A 395 19.16 -8.57 0.63
CA ASP A 395 19.34 -8.36 2.07
C ASP A 395 20.59 -9.08 2.60
N ILE A 396 20.92 -8.89 3.88
CA ILE A 396 22.10 -9.50 4.50
C ILE A 396 22.07 -11.05 4.54
N GLN A 397 20.90 -11.67 4.33
CA GLN A 397 20.73 -13.13 4.26
C GLN A 397 20.66 -13.67 2.82
N GLY A 398 20.77 -12.82 1.80
CA GLY A 398 20.73 -13.24 0.40
C GLY A 398 19.34 -13.20 -0.25
N LEU A 399 18.30 -12.76 0.44
CA LEU A 399 16.94 -12.65 -0.11
C LEU A 399 16.77 -11.36 -0.91
N ARG A 400 16.04 -11.44 -2.04
CA ARG A 400 15.65 -10.24 -2.80
C ARG A 400 14.50 -9.53 -2.10
N VAL A 401 14.70 -8.26 -1.76
CA VAL A 401 13.73 -7.42 -1.03
C VAL A 401 13.51 -6.08 -1.75
N GLU A 402 12.27 -5.57 -1.67
CA GLU A 402 11.88 -4.27 -2.23
C GLU A 402 11.91 -3.19 -1.13
N LEU A 403 12.71 -2.14 -1.33
CA LEU A 403 12.99 -1.09 -0.36
C LEU A 403 12.64 0.29 -0.91
N GLY A 404 12.11 1.18 -0.09
CA GLY A 404 11.61 2.50 -0.50
C GLY A 404 10.49 2.43 -1.54
N GLY A 405 10.21 3.57 -2.16
CA GLY A 405 9.19 3.74 -3.20
C GLY A 405 8.22 4.84 -2.84
N SER A 406 8.43 6.02 -3.40
CA SER A 406 7.61 7.21 -3.17
C SER A 406 7.31 7.91 -4.48
N LYS A 407 6.25 8.73 -4.51
CA LYS A 407 5.90 9.59 -5.63
C LYS A 407 5.47 10.94 -5.14
N VAL A 408 5.71 11.96 -5.97
CA VAL A 408 5.16 13.31 -5.78
C VAL A 408 3.94 13.49 -6.67
N ASN A 409 3.02 14.35 -6.25
CA ASN A 409 1.86 14.71 -7.05
C ASN A 409 2.09 16.00 -7.83
N ASN A 410 1.66 15.99 -9.08
CA ASN A 410 1.33 17.21 -9.81
C ASN A 410 -0.17 17.52 -9.68
N LEU A 411 -0.64 18.54 -10.41
CA LEU A 411 -2.05 18.93 -10.38
C LEU A 411 -2.96 17.82 -10.94
N ALA A 412 -2.57 17.14 -12.01
CA ALA A 412 -3.37 16.08 -12.60
C ALA A 412 -3.55 14.89 -11.64
N ASP A 413 -2.51 14.55 -10.87
CA ASP A 413 -2.59 13.53 -9.82
C ASP A 413 -3.62 13.91 -8.75
N ASN A 414 -3.61 15.16 -8.28
CA ASN A 414 -4.60 15.65 -7.31
C ASN A 414 -6.02 15.68 -7.89
N LEU A 415 -6.19 16.15 -9.12
CA LEU A 415 -7.51 16.14 -9.78
C LEU A 415 -8.06 14.72 -9.93
N HIS A 416 -7.20 13.75 -10.24
CA HIS A 416 -7.59 12.33 -10.30
C HIS A 416 -7.91 11.76 -8.91
N LEU A 417 -7.02 11.94 -7.93
CA LEU A 417 -7.17 11.45 -6.55
C LEU A 417 -8.51 11.88 -5.93
N PHE A 418 -8.85 13.16 -6.08
CA PHE A 418 -10.03 13.75 -5.45
C PHE A 418 -11.28 13.70 -6.35
N GLY A 419 -11.23 13.03 -7.51
CA GLY A 419 -12.38 12.89 -8.41
C GLY A 419 -12.77 14.18 -9.16
N LEU A 420 -11.88 15.15 -9.22
CA LEU A 420 -12.09 16.45 -9.89
C LEU A 420 -11.80 16.41 -11.40
N ALA A 421 -11.31 15.28 -11.91
CA ALA A 421 -11.09 15.01 -13.33
C ALA A 421 -12.25 14.24 -14.01
N GLY A 422 -13.43 14.16 -13.38
CA GLY A 422 -14.60 13.46 -13.93
C GLY A 422 -14.69 11.96 -13.61
N GLY A 423 -13.89 11.47 -12.65
CA GLY A 423 -13.94 10.11 -12.11
C GLY A 423 -14.36 10.08 -10.64
N PRO A 424 -14.48 8.88 -10.03
CA PRO A 424 -14.74 8.74 -8.60
C PRO A 424 -13.67 9.41 -7.73
N ASN A 425 -14.07 9.86 -6.55
CA ASN A 425 -13.15 10.35 -5.52
C ASN A 425 -12.45 9.15 -4.86
N ILE A 426 -11.23 8.86 -5.31
CA ILE A 426 -10.38 7.77 -4.81
C ILE A 426 -10.02 8.02 -3.35
N TYR A 427 -9.72 9.27 -2.99
CA TYR A 427 -9.40 9.65 -1.62
C TYR A 427 -10.55 9.34 -0.66
N ALA A 428 -11.80 9.58 -1.07
CA ALA A 428 -12.97 9.26 -0.25
C ALA A 428 -13.09 7.76 0.06
N ALA A 429 -12.72 6.89 -0.88
CA ALA A 429 -12.68 5.45 -0.64
C ALA A 429 -11.61 5.08 0.39
N THR A 430 -10.38 5.61 0.25
CA THR A 430 -9.30 5.44 1.24
C THR A 430 -9.75 5.92 2.61
N TYR A 431 -10.22 7.16 2.71
CA TYR A 431 -10.69 7.76 3.95
C TYR A 431 -11.79 6.92 4.62
N LYS A 432 -12.73 6.37 3.84
CA LYS A 432 -13.78 5.50 4.36
C LYS A 432 -13.25 4.15 4.83
N VAL A 433 -12.42 3.47 4.04
CA VAL A 433 -11.88 2.14 4.38
C VAL A 433 -11.15 2.20 5.73
N PHE A 434 -10.26 3.17 5.89
CA PHE A 434 -9.44 3.23 7.09
C PHE A 434 -10.15 3.89 8.28
N GLY A 435 -11.11 4.78 8.02
CA GLY A 435 -12.05 5.23 9.05
C GLY A 435 -12.88 4.07 9.61
N ASP A 436 -13.41 3.19 8.76
CA ASP A 436 -14.17 2.02 9.20
C ASP A 436 -13.28 1.02 9.95
N ILE A 437 -12.04 0.79 9.47
CA ILE A 437 -11.06 -0.08 10.15
C ILE A 437 -10.78 0.43 11.57
N VAL A 438 -10.43 1.71 11.74
CA VAL A 438 -10.05 2.21 13.07
C VAL A 438 -11.23 2.18 14.04
N VAL A 439 -12.45 2.46 13.59
CA VAL A 439 -13.67 2.35 14.42
C VAL A 439 -13.92 0.90 14.83
N GLN A 440 -13.75 -0.06 13.91
CA GLN A 440 -13.96 -1.47 14.21
C GLN A 440 -12.90 -2.03 15.18
N GLN A 441 -11.64 -1.64 14.99
CA GLN A 441 -10.53 -2.15 15.82
C GLN A 441 -10.44 -1.45 17.18
N TYR A 442 -10.76 -0.15 17.25
CA TYR A 442 -10.61 0.66 18.45
C TYR A 442 -11.83 1.56 18.73
N PRO A 443 -13.03 0.99 18.90
CA PRO A 443 -14.28 1.75 19.06
C PRO A 443 -14.30 2.68 20.29
N ASN A 444 -13.52 2.36 21.33
CA ASN A 444 -13.41 3.20 22.52
C ASN A 444 -12.50 4.42 22.32
N LEU A 445 -11.50 4.32 21.44
CA LEU A 445 -10.55 5.41 21.14
C LEU A 445 -11.11 6.32 20.04
N VAL A 446 -11.62 5.70 18.97
CA VAL A 446 -12.23 6.37 17.81
C VAL A 446 -13.63 5.80 17.59
N PRO A 447 -14.66 6.31 18.31
CA PRO A 447 -16.02 5.79 18.19
C PRO A 447 -16.70 6.15 16.87
N SER A 448 -16.24 7.23 16.22
CA SER A 448 -16.69 7.69 14.91
C SER A 448 -15.66 8.65 14.31
N TYR A 449 -15.80 8.91 13.02
CA TYR A 449 -15.02 9.89 12.27
C TYR A 449 -15.94 10.71 11.36
N PRO A 450 -15.63 11.99 11.08
CA PRO A 450 -16.48 12.84 10.26
C PRO A 450 -16.49 12.37 8.80
N PRO A 451 -17.63 12.47 8.07
CA PRO A 451 -17.69 12.07 6.68
C PRO A 451 -16.80 12.96 5.81
N ILE A 452 -16.31 12.41 4.69
CA ILE A 452 -15.38 13.13 3.79
C ILE A 452 -15.93 14.48 3.31
N SER A 453 -17.25 14.61 3.14
CA SER A 453 -17.94 15.85 2.73
C SER A 453 -17.82 16.99 3.75
N GLU A 454 -17.51 16.70 5.01
CA GLU A 454 -17.31 17.72 6.05
C GLU A 454 -15.85 18.16 6.17
N VAL A 455 -14.92 17.34 5.66
CA VAL A 455 -13.48 17.52 5.89
C VAL A 455 -12.67 17.68 4.61
N PHE A 456 -13.27 17.59 3.43
CA PHE A 456 -12.60 17.86 2.16
C PHE A 456 -13.30 19.01 1.43
N ASP A 457 -12.51 19.97 0.95
CA ASP A 457 -12.99 21.12 0.22
C ASP A 457 -12.29 21.25 -1.15
N PRO A 458 -12.98 20.96 -2.26
CA PRO A 458 -12.37 20.96 -3.58
C PRO A 458 -11.99 22.35 -4.08
N GLN A 459 -12.48 23.43 -3.45
CA GLN A 459 -12.26 24.79 -3.95
C GLN A 459 -10.78 25.16 -4.02
N TYR A 460 -9.95 24.62 -3.13
CA TYR A 460 -8.53 24.94 -3.06
C TYR A 460 -7.75 24.33 -4.23
N ILE A 461 -8.02 23.07 -4.58
CA ILE A 461 -7.41 22.41 -5.75
C ILE A 461 -7.90 23.07 -7.05
N LEU A 462 -9.20 23.39 -7.14
CA LEU A 462 -9.77 24.06 -8.31
C LEU A 462 -9.25 25.51 -8.46
N ALA A 463 -8.92 26.20 -7.37
CA ALA A 463 -8.27 27.49 -7.42
C ALA A 463 -6.82 27.36 -7.89
N ALA A 464 -6.07 26.38 -7.39
CA ALA A 464 -4.71 26.07 -7.87
C ALA A 464 -4.70 25.70 -9.36
N GLN A 465 -5.71 24.96 -9.84
CA GLN A 465 -5.86 24.61 -11.25
C GLN A 465 -5.89 25.82 -12.18
N ARG A 466 -6.46 26.95 -11.74
CA ARG A 466 -6.49 28.19 -12.53
C ARG A 466 -5.14 28.89 -12.62
N LEU A 467 -4.20 28.54 -11.73
CA LEU A 467 -2.87 29.16 -11.62
C LEU A 467 -1.77 28.35 -12.34
N VAL A 468 -1.96 27.03 -12.49
CA VAL A 468 -0.97 26.15 -13.13
C VAL A 468 -1.20 26.16 -14.64
N LYS A 469 -0.20 26.61 -15.41
CA LYS A 469 -0.32 26.79 -16.87
C LYS A 469 -0.08 25.51 -17.67
N THR A 470 0.86 24.69 -17.20
CA THR A 470 1.24 23.44 -17.84
C THR A 470 1.23 22.35 -16.80
N VAL A 471 0.63 21.22 -17.13
CA VAL A 471 0.41 20.12 -16.19
C VAL A 471 0.87 18.82 -16.82
N GLY A 472 1.70 18.07 -16.10
CA GLY A 472 2.12 16.74 -16.53
C GLY A 472 0.96 15.75 -16.45
N LYS A 473 1.15 14.53 -16.99
CA LYS A 473 0.13 13.49 -16.87
C LYS A 473 0.03 12.98 -15.44
N ALA A 474 -1.18 12.61 -15.03
CA ALA A 474 -1.39 11.85 -13.80
C ALA A 474 -0.75 10.45 -13.92
N GLU A 475 -0.18 9.95 -12.84
CA GLU A 475 0.28 8.56 -12.75
C GLU A 475 -0.92 7.67 -12.40
N VAL A 476 -1.38 6.90 -13.37
CA VAL A 476 -2.51 5.97 -13.22
C VAL A 476 -2.11 4.55 -13.58
N PRO A 477 -2.61 3.53 -12.86
CA PRO A 477 -2.35 2.13 -13.17
C PRO A 477 -2.77 1.77 -14.60
N SER A 478 -2.03 0.86 -15.24
CA SER A 478 -2.37 0.33 -16.56
C SER A 478 -2.54 -1.18 -16.54
N PHE A 479 -3.67 -1.63 -17.08
CA PHE A 479 -4.07 -3.04 -17.18
C PHE A 479 -4.22 -3.50 -18.64
N ALA A 480 -3.60 -2.79 -19.59
CA ALA A 480 -3.61 -3.21 -20.98
C ALA A 480 -2.87 -4.55 -21.14
N GLY A 481 -3.50 -5.52 -21.82
CA GLY A 481 -2.91 -6.82 -22.14
C GLY A 481 -2.85 -7.81 -20.97
N THR A 482 -3.54 -7.57 -19.85
CA THR A 482 -3.53 -8.49 -18.71
C THR A 482 -4.33 -9.77 -18.94
N THR A 483 -3.83 -10.87 -18.40
CA THR A 483 -4.46 -12.21 -18.48
C THR A 483 -5.22 -12.55 -17.20
N THR A 484 -6.00 -13.63 -17.17
CA THR A 484 -6.65 -14.14 -15.95
C THR A 484 -5.65 -14.66 -14.90
N SER A 485 -4.46 -15.13 -15.31
CA SER A 485 -3.40 -15.49 -14.36
C SER A 485 -2.80 -14.25 -13.72
N LEU A 486 -2.48 -14.34 -12.43
CA LEU A 486 -1.81 -13.29 -11.67
C LEU A 486 -0.33 -13.62 -11.55
N LYS A 487 0.53 -12.62 -11.68
CA LYS A 487 1.97 -12.80 -11.45
C LYS A 487 2.24 -13.17 -9.98
N GLN A 488 1.51 -12.52 -9.08
CA GLN A 488 1.51 -12.81 -7.65
C GLN A 488 0.14 -12.49 -7.08
N MET A 489 -0.46 -13.46 -6.39
CA MET A 489 -1.65 -13.23 -5.58
C MET A 489 -1.29 -12.42 -4.32
N VAL A 490 -2.08 -11.40 -4.02
CA VAL A 490 -1.92 -10.55 -2.82
C VAL A 490 -3.02 -10.85 -1.81
N SER A 491 -4.23 -11.11 -2.30
CA SER A 491 -5.36 -11.52 -1.47
C SER A 491 -6.32 -12.45 -2.19
N SER A 492 -7.04 -13.27 -1.42
CA SER A 492 -8.17 -14.07 -1.87
C SER A 492 -9.21 -14.14 -0.77
N ARG A 493 -10.46 -13.76 -1.08
CA ARG A 493 -11.55 -13.73 -0.11
C ARG A 493 -12.88 -14.12 -0.74
N ASP A 494 -13.59 -15.02 -0.06
CA ASP A 494 -14.96 -15.37 -0.38
C ASP A 494 -15.94 -14.31 0.17
N TYR A 495 -16.87 -13.89 -0.69
CA TYR A 495 -17.97 -13.00 -0.37
C TYR A 495 -19.29 -13.70 -0.70
N THR A 496 -20.20 -13.73 0.27
CA THR A 496 -21.57 -14.18 0.04
C THR A 496 -22.36 -13.04 -0.59
N ILE A 497 -22.50 -13.05 -1.91
CA ILE A 497 -23.32 -12.08 -2.65
C ILE A 497 -24.64 -12.75 -2.99
N ASN A 498 -25.74 -12.23 -2.44
CA ASN A 498 -27.07 -12.80 -2.64
C ASN A 498 -27.70 -12.31 -3.95
N PHE A 499 -28.23 -13.28 -4.71
CA PHE A 499 -28.93 -13.07 -5.97
C PHE A 499 -30.36 -13.62 -5.87
N ARG A 500 -31.28 -13.12 -6.70
CA ARG A 500 -32.57 -13.81 -6.89
C ARG A 500 -32.35 -15.24 -7.38
N SER A 501 -33.23 -16.16 -6.98
CA SER A 501 -33.14 -17.57 -7.37
C SER A 501 -33.08 -17.73 -8.89
N GLY A 502 -32.16 -18.56 -9.38
CA GLY A 502 -31.93 -18.80 -10.81
C GLY A 502 -31.47 -17.56 -11.61
N SER A 503 -31.10 -16.46 -10.95
CA SER A 503 -30.80 -15.17 -11.59
C SER A 503 -29.43 -14.62 -11.17
N ALA A 504 -28.98 -13.60 -11.91
CA ALA A 504 -27.84 -12.75 -11.60
C ALA A 504 -28.27 -11.35 -11.12
N GLU A 505 -29.56 -11.15 -10.83
CA GLU A 505 -30.09 -9.94 -10.20
C GLU A 505 -29.74 -9.90 -8.72
N PHE A 506 -29.10 -8.82 -8.27
CA PHE A 506 -28.72 -8.62 -6.87
C PHE A 506 -29.93 -8.44 -5.96
N MET A 507 -29.85 -9.03 -4.77
CA MET A 507 -30.75 -8.72 -3.65
C MET A 507 -30.28 -7.44 -2.94
N ALA A 508 -31.16 -6.81 -2.15
CA ALA A 508 -30.86 -5.53 -1.52
C ALA A 508 -29.66 -5.57 -0.54
N ASP A 509 -29.43 -6.72 0.08
CA ASP A 509 -28.32 -6.98 1.01
C ASP A 509 -26.96 -7.17 0.30
N ALA A 510 -26.95 -7.34 -1.03
CA ALA A 510 -25.71 -7.42 -1.81
C ALA A 510 -25.01 -6.06 -1.94
N TYR A 511 -25.75 -4.95 -1.98
CA TYR A 511 -25.17 -3.63 -2.24
C TYR A 511 -24.14 -3.16 -1.22
N PRO A 512 -24.33 -3.34 0.11
CA PRO A 512 -23.28 -3.04 1.09
C PRO A 512 -21.99 -3.85 0.87
N ILE A 513 -22.12 -5.12 0.46
CA ILE A 513 -20.97 -6.01 0.19
C ILE A 513 -20.25 -5.55 -1.08
N LEU A 514 -21.00 -5.24 -2.14
CA LEU A 514 -20.47 -4.69 -3.38
C LEU A 514 -19.72 -3.36 -3.15
N GLU A 515 -20.25 -2.49 -2.31
CA GLU A 515 -19.61 -1.23 -1.94
C GLU A 515 -18.33 -1.47 -1.11
N ALA A 516 -18.30 -2.46 -0.22
CA ALA A 516 -17.08 -2.85 0.48
C ALA A 516 -16.01 -3.41 -0.48
N ILE A 517 -16.40 -4.24 -1.45
CA ILE A 517 -15.49 -4.74 -2.50
C ILE A 517 -14.96 -3.58 -3.34
N ASN A 518 -15.82 -2.65 -3.77
CA ASN A 518 -15.45 -1.45 -4.51
C ASN A 518 -14.38 -0.65 -3.77
N ASN A 519 -14.64 -0.31 -2.51
CA ASN A 519 -13.72 0.53 -1.74
C ASN A 519 -12.37 -0.17 -1.49
N SER A 520 -12.35 -1.47 -1.17
CA SER A 520 -11.07 -2.21 -1.03
C SER A 520 -10.30 -2.27 -2.36
N ALA A 521 -10.99 -2.47 -3.48
CA ALA A 521 -10.40 -2.48 -4.81
C ALA A 521 -9.89 -1.09 -5.26
N VAL A 522 -10.58 -0.01 -4.88
CA VAL A 522 -10.11 1.36 -5.12
C VAL A 522 -8.78 1.57 -4.41
N VAL A 523 -8.66 1.20 -3.14
CA VAL A 523 -7.39 1.32 -2.38
C VAL A 523 -6.26 0.50 -3.03
N ALA A 524 -6.58 -0.72 -3.50
CA ALA A 524 -5.67 -1.64 -4.18
C ALA A 524 -5.40 -1.30 -5.67
N GLY A 525 -5.22 -0.02 -5.98
CA GLY A 525 -5.24 0.52 -7.36
C GLY A 525 -4.41 -0.20 -8.41
N ASP A 526 -3.22 -0.70 -8.05
CA ASP A 526 -2.30 -1.40 -8.96
C ASP A 526 -2.58 -2.91 -9.08
N LEU A 527 -3.53 -3.44 -8.31
CA LEU A 527 -3.92 -4.83 -8.38
C LEU A 527 -5.02 -5.08 -9.42
N GLN A 528 -4.85 -6.20 -10.12
CA GLN A 528 -5.86 -6.79 -10.96
C GLN A 528 -6.84 -7.58 -10.09
N LEU A 529 -8.11 -7.56 -10.46
CA LEU A 529 -9.18 -8.31 -9.81
C LEU A 529 -9.56 -9.52 -10.68
N VAL A 530 -9.64 -10.69 -10.07
CA VAL A 530 -10.21 -11.90 -10.67
C VAL A 530 -11.43 -12.31 -9.86
N ILE A 531 -12.59 -12.30 -10.51
CA ILE A 531 -13.88 -12.62 -9.90
C ILE A 531 -14.21 -14.08 -10.23
N HIS A 532 -14.18 -14.92 -9.20
CA HIS A 532 -14.53 -16.33 -9.28
C HIS A 532 -15.99 -16.51 -8.89
N GLY A 533 -16.82 -16.97 -9.82
CA GLY A 533 -18.23 -17.23 -9.58
C GLY A 533 -18.48 -18.68 -9.21
N HIS A 534 -19.22 -18.94 -8.13
CA HIS A 534 -19.64 -20.28 -7.71
C HIS A 534 -21.17 -20.39 -7.59
N THR A 535 -21.69 -21.59 -7.81
CA THR A 535 -23.07 -21.99 -7.50
C THR A 535 -23.06 -23.06 -6.41
N ASP A 536 -24.26 -23.45 -5.96
CA ASP A 536 -24.41 -24.69 -5.22
C ASP A 536 -24.52 -25.88 -6.20
N SER A 537 -24.70 -27.08 -5.65
CA SER A 537 -24.81 -28.34 -6.41
C SER A 537 -26.23 -28.62 -6.93
N VAL A 538 -27.16 -27.66 -6.87
CA VAL A 538 -28.52 -27.85 -7.37
C VAL A 538 -28.59 -27.44 -8.84
N GLY A 539 -28.80 -28.41 -9.72
CA GLY A 539 -28.94 -28.18 -11.15
C GLY A 539 -28.07 -29.15 -11.95
N THR A 540 -27.75 -28.76 -13.18
CA THR A 540 -26.76 -29.45 -14.03
C THR A 540 -25.47 -28.63 -14.08
N ASP A 541 -24.32 -29.28 -14.27
CA ASP A 541 -23.02 -28.63 -14.42
C ASP A 541 -23.05 -27.49 -15.44
N GLU A 542 -23.69 -27.70 -16.60
CA GLU A 542 -23.82 -26.69 -17.65
C GLU A 542 -24.62 -25.46 -17.18
N THR A 543 -25.77 -25.69 -16.54
CA THR A 543 -26.59 -24.60 -15.99
C THR A 543 -25.88 -23.84 -14.88
N ASN A 544 -25.11 -24.56 -14.05
CA ASN A 544 -24.36 -24.01 -12.94
C ASN A 544 -23.18 -23.18 -13.43
N LEU A 545 -22.44 -23.67 -14.44
CA LEU A 545 -21.36 -22.93 -15.07
C LEU A 545 -21.85 -21.61 -15.69
N LEU A 546 -22.95 -21.67 -16.46
CA LEU A 546 -23.57 -20.47 -17.06
C LEU A 546 -24.09 -19.48 -16.00
N LEU A 547 -24.69 -19.98 -14.93
CA LEU A 547 -25.19 -19.13 -13.84
C LEU A 547 -24.03 -18.45 -13.09
N SER A 548 -22.95 -19.18 -12.84
CA SER A 548 -21.75 -18.64 -12.20
C SER A 548 -21.08 -17.54 -13.03
N ASP A 549 -21.01 -17.71 -14.36
CA ASP A 549 -20.51 -16.70 -15.30
C ASP A 549 -21.40 -15.43 -15.28
N LYS A 550 -22.72 -15.60 -15.35
CA LYS A 550 -23.68 -14.48 -15.28
C LYS A 550 -23.53 -13.68 -13.98
N ARG A 551 -23.38 -14.35 -12.84
CA ARG A 551 -23.18 -13.71 -11.53
C ARG A 551 -21.86 -12.97 -11.45
N ALA A 552 -20.76 -13.59 -11.89
CA ALA A 552 -19.46 -12.94 -11.93
C ALA A 552 -19.47 -11.70 -12.86
N ARG A 553 -20.14 -11.78 -14.01
CA ARG A 553 -20.36 -10.63 -14.90
C ARG A 553 -21.19 -9.54 -14.26
N ALA A 554 -22.24 -9.87 -13.51
CA ALA A 554 -23.04 -8.87 -12.81
C ALA A 554 -22.19 -8.06 -11.83
N VAL A 555 -21.34 -8.74 -11.04
CA VAL A 555 -20.41 -8.07 -10.12
C VAL A 555 -19.41 -7.21 -10.88
N LYS A 556 -18.80 -7.74 -11.95
CA LYS A 556 -17.89 -6.98 -12.83
C LYS A 556 -18.55 -5.72 -13.36
N SER A 557 -19.73 -5.84 -13.98
CA SER A 557 -20.45 -4.70 -14.56
C SER A 557 -20.85 -3.68 -13.51
N TRP A 558 -21.23 -4.12 -12.31
CA TRP A 558 -21.51 -3.22 -11.20
C TRP A 558 -20.26 -2.43 -10.79
N LEU A 559 -19.09 -3.09 -10.64
CA LEU A 559 -17.82 -2.42 -10.32
C LEU A 559 -17.39 -1.45 -11.43
N GLU A 560 -17.42 -1.86 -12.69
CA GLU A 560 -17.07 -1.02 -13.84
C GLU A 560 -17.96 0.24 -13.93
N SER A 561 -19.23 0.13 -13.51
CA SER A 561 -20.16 1.27 -13.44
C SER A 561 -19.78 2.34 -12.41
N ARG A 562 -18.89 2.04 -11.46
CA ARG A 562 -18.41 2.99 -10.43
C ARG A 562 -17.37 3.97 -10.95
N GLY A 563 -16.81 3.72 -12.13
CA GLY A 563 -15.93 4.67 -12.81
C GLY A 563 -14.77 4.00 -13.54
N SER A 564 -14.56 4.40 -14.79
CA SER A 564 -13.52 3.86 -15.66
C SER A 564 -12.09 4.23 -15.24
N THR A 565 -11.91 5.29 -14.45
CA THR A 565 -10.59 5.67 -13.91
C THR A 565 -10.12 4.73 -12.79
N THR A 566 -11.07 4.13 -12.05
CA THR A 566 -10.79 3.10 -11.05
C THR A 566 -10.81 1.71 -11.68
N PHE A 567 -11.79 1.42 -12.54
CA PHE A 567 -11.95 0.10 -13.16
C PHE A 567 -11.79 0.19 -14.68
N PRO A 568 -10.57 0.50 -15.17
CA PRO A 568 -10.31 0.53 -16.61
C PRO A 568 -10.40 -0.89 -17.19
N GLN A 569 -10.59 -0.94 -18.52
CA GLN A 569 -10.62 -2.19 -19.25
C GLN A 569 -9.38 -3.05 -18.96
N GLY A 570 -9.60 -4.35 -18.73
CA GLY A 570 -8.54 -5.32 -18.41
C GLY A 570 -8.25 -5.49 -16.91
N ARG A 571 -8.67 -4.54 -16.06
CA ARG A 571 -8.45 -4.66 -14.60
C ARG A 571 -9.25 -5.80 -13.96
N ILE A 572 -10.47 -6.05 -14.44
CA ILE A 572 -11.35 -7.10 -13.91
C ILE A 572 -11.46 -8.25 -14.90
N GLN A 573 -11.06 -9.43 -14.45
CA GLN A 573 -11.28 -10.70 -15.12
C GLN A 573 -12.29 -11.55 -14.37
N ILE A 574 -12.89 -12.52 -15.05
CA ILE A 574 -13.86 -13.45 -14.46
C ILE A 574 -13.44 -14.89 -14.71
N VAL A 575 -13.73 -15.77 -13.77
CA VAL A 575 -13.53 -17.21 -13.88
C VAL A 575 -14.81 -17.90 -13.35
N PRO A 576 -15.63 -18.49 -14.22
CA PRO A 576 -16.79 -19.25 -13.79
C PRO A 576 -16.38 -20.67 -13.36
N HIS A 577 -16.85 -21.09 -12.19
CA HIS A 577 -16.60 -22.44 -11.67
C HIS A 577 -17.83 -23.34 -11.68
N GLY A 578 -19.03 -22.78 -11.77
CA GLY A 578 -20.27 -23.53 -11.51
C GLY A 578 -20.27 -24.10 -10.09
N GLU A 579 -20.60 -25.37 -9.94
CA GLU A 579 -20.63 -26.08 -8.65
C GLU A 579 -19.27 -26.65 -8.21
N LEU A 580 -18.23 -26.45 -9.03
CA LEU A 580 -16.88 -26.90 -8.70
C LEU A 580 -16.33 -26.15 -7.48
N ASP A 581 -15.44 -26.83 -6.76
CA ASP A 581 -14.77 -26.34 -5.55
C ASP A 581 -15.74 -25.87 -4.45
N PRO A 582 -16.63 -26.74 -3.93
CA PRO A 582 -17.49 -26.39 -2.80
C PRO A 582 -16.64 -26.17 -1.54
N ILE A 583 -16.94 -25.11 -0.79
CA ILE A 583 -16.30 -24.85 0.51
C ILE A 583 -16.94 -25.68 1.63
N ASN A 584 -18.18 -26.13 1.43
CA ASN A 584 -18.89 -27.02 2.33
C ASN A 584 -19.49 -28.18 1.55
N HIS A 585 -18.98 -29.38 1.81
CA HIS A 585 -19.44 -30.62 1.15
C HIS A 585 -20.72 -31.20 1.77
N ALA A 586 -21.24 -30.62 2.85
CA ALA A 586 -22.50 -31.06 3.42
C ALA A 586 -23.67 -30.76 2.46
N ASN A 587 -24.65 -31.66 2.41
CA ASN A 587 -25.85 -31.47 1.58
C ASN A 587 -26.99 -30.88 2.42
N THR A 588 -26.77 -29.70 2.99
CA THR A 588 -27.77 -28.98 3.81
C THR A 588 -28.06 -27.62 3.20
N SER A 589 -29.24 -27.04 3.47
CA SER A 589 -29.59 -25.70 2.97
C SER A 589 -28.57 -24.63 3.35
N ALA A 590 -27.92 -24.76 4.52
CA ALA A 590 -26.86 -23.87 4.97
C ALA A 590 -25.59 -24.02 4.12
N ALA A 591 -25.14 -25.26 3.88
CA ALA A 591 -23.98 -25.54 3.03
C ALA A 591 -24.19 -25.10 1.57
N LEU A 592 -25.39 -25.31 1.03
CA LEU A 592 -25.75 -24.79 -0.29
C LEU A 592 -25.68 -23.25 -0.32
N ALA A 593 -26.11 -22.58 0.75
CA ALA A 593 -25.99 -21.13 0.86
C ALA A 593 -24.55 -20.64 0.93
N GLU A 594 -23.68 -21.34 1.66
CA GLU A 594 -22.24 -21.05 1.73
C GLU A 594 -21.56 -21.22 0.37
N ASN A 595 -21.93 -22.25 -0.40
CA ASN A 595 -21.35 -22.51 -1.71
C ASN A 595 -21.78 -21.49 -2.77
N ARG A 596 -22.96 -20.85 -2.63
CA ARG A 596 -23.40 -19.70 -3.46
C ARG A 596 -22.63 -18.43 -3.10
N ARG A 597 -21.42 -18.32 -3.62
CA ARG A 597 -20.49 -17.22 -3.30
C ARG A 597 -19.80 -16.66 -4.53
N VAL A 598 -19.20 -15.50 -4.34
CA VAL A 598 -18.24 -14.90 -5.26
C VAL A 598 -16.93 -14.77 -4.52
N GLN A 599 -15.88 -15.36 -5.06
CA GLN A 599 -14.53 -15.17 -4.54
C GLN A 599 -13.85 -14.04 -5.31
N ILE A 600 -13.30 -13.08 -4.58
CA ILE A 600 -12.51 -11.98 -5.14
C ILE A 600 -11.04 -12.27 -4.85
N VAL A 601 -10.26 -12.41 -5.91
CA VAL A 601 -8.82 -12.55 -5.84
C VAL A 601 -8.19 -11.28 -6.38
N MET A 602 -7.27 -10.69 -5.61
CA MET A 602 -6.49 -9.54 -6.05
C MET A 602 -5.02 -9.92 -6.16
N GLY A 603 -4.35 -9.45 -7.20
CA GLY A 603 -2.93 -9.69 -7.37
C GLY A 603 -2.28 -8.81 -8.41
N THR A 604 -0.96 -8.91 -8.47
CA THR A 604 -0.17 -8.17 -9.45
C THR A 604 -0.46 -8.72 -10.85
N PRO A 605 -0.68 -7.85 -11.85
CA PRO A 605 -1.07 -8.27 -13.18
C PRO A 605 0.03 -9.11 -13.85
N GLN A 606 -0.37 -10.22 -14.47
CA GLN A 606 0.46 -10.90 -15.46
C GLN A 606 0.17 -10.29 -16.83
N ARG A 607 1.23 -9.97 -17.58
CA ARG A 607 1.16 -9.45 -18.94
C ARG A 607 1.80 -10.43 -19.92
#